data_AF-A0A968JDA7-F1
#
_entry.id   AF-A0A968JDA7-F1
#
_cell.length_a   1.000
_cell.length_b   1.000
_cell.length_c   1.000
_cell.angle_alpha   90.00
_cell.angle_beta   90.00
_cell.angle_gamma   90.00
#
_symmetry.space_group_name_H-M   'P 1'
#
loop_
_entity.id
_entity.type
_entity.pdbx_description
1 polymer ?
#
loop_
_entity_poly.entity_id
_entity_poly.type
_entity_poly.pdbx_seq_one_letter_code
_entity_poly.pdbx_strand_id
1 'polypeptide(L)'
;MYLPDNLPPILAKSTGETLYQHTWHVLERFADQVRLRPMLPDQVGQPRLWHHLYWAALFHDLGKATPGFQQVLHPGSSARWLYRHEVGSLAFLAWLPLEPTEDDYRWLVAAIVSHHKDAPVIREQYKDEGPSIAAIAQDLAQADLAALWQWLDACANRWIIDLGCPPMAFCRYRCSRQRQQ
;
A
#
# COMPACT_ATOMS: atom_id res chain seq x y z
N MET A 1 17.03 -5.67 -4.31
CA MET A 1 15.64 -5.39 -4.76
C MET A 1 15.57 -5.54 -6.28
N TYR A 2 14.77 -6.47 -6.79
CA TYR A 2 14.39 -6.52 -8.21
C TYR A 2 13.27 -5.51 -8.51
N LEU A 3 13.36 -4.80 -9.63
CA LEU A 3 12.33 -3.92 -10.19
C LEU A 3 12.26 -4.07 -11.71
N PRO A 4 11.07 -3.94 -12.33
CA PRO A 4 10.93 -3.80 -13.77
C PRO A 4 11.71 -2.61 -14.33
N ASP A 5 12.23 -2.76 -15.55
CA ASP A 5 12.81 -1.66 -16.30
C ASP A 5 11.77 -0.57 -16.59
N ASN A 6 12.22 0.69 -16.63
CA ASN A 6 11.42 1.87 -17.01
C ASN A 6 10.29 2.27 -16.05
N LEU A 7 10.30 1.83 -14.78
CA LEU A 7 9.38 2.41 -13.80
C LEU A 7 9.71 3.89 -13.56
N PRO A 8 8.71 4.80 -13.62
CA PRO A 8 8.91 6.20 -13.32
C PRO A 8 9.31 6.39 -11.86
N PRO A 9 10.12 7.41 -11.52
CA PRO A 9 10.50 7.67 -10.15
C PRO A 9 9.33 8.29 -9.37
N ILE A 10 8.51 7.45 -8.73
CA ILE A 10 7.48 7.90 -7.78
C ILE A 10 8.17 8.10 -6.42
N LEU A 11 8.07 9.29 -5.83
CA LEU A 11 8.75 9.62 -4.57
C LEU A 11 7.95 9.17 -3.35
N ALA A 12 8.65 8.70 -2.31
CA ALA A 12 8.13 8.50 -0.96
C ALA A 12 8.53 9.63 -0.01
N LYS A 13 9.70 10.24 -0.25
CA LYS A 13 10.29 11.30 0.58
C LYS A 13 10.89 12.40 -0.29
N SER A 14 10.92 13.61 0.25
CA SER A 14 11.56 14.79 -0.38
C SER A 14 13.08 14.66 -0.52
N THR A 15 13.69 13.68 0.15
CA THR A 15 15.11 13.33 -0.01
C THR A 15 15.42 12.60 -1.31
N GLY A 16 14.40 12.28 -2.12
CA GLY A 16 14.56 11.50 -3.36
C GLY A 16 14.41 9.99 -3.20
N GLU A 17 14.09 9.48 -1.99
CA GLU A 17 13.76 8.06 -1.81
C GLU A 17 12.45 7.75 -2.57
N THR A 18 12.49 6.75 -3.45
CA THR A 18 11.31 6.35 -4.23
C THR A 18 10.36 5.50 -3.39
N LEU A 19 9.09 5.44 -3.82
CA LEU A 19 8.07 4.58 -3.26
C LEU A 19 8.51 3.12 -3.21
N TYR A 20 9.13 2.64 -4.30
CA TYR A 20 9.61 1.26 -4.39
C TYR A 20 10.73 0.97 -3.38
N GLN A 21 11.69 1.90 -3.25
CA GLN A 21 12.79 1.79 -2.29
C GLN A 21 12.26 1.83 -0.85
N HIS A 22 11.36 2.78 -0.56
CA HIS A 22 10.77 2.93 0.75
C HIS A 22 10.02 1.66 1.19
N THR A 23 9.15 1.15 0.31
CA THR A 23 8.40 -0.08 0.57
C THR A 23 9.33 -1.28 0.73
N TRP A 24 10.39 -1.40 -0.07
CA TRP A 24 11.39 -2.46 0.11
C TRP A 24 12.06 -2.39 1.48
N HIS A 25 12.51 -1.22 1.93
CA HIS A 25 13.14 -1.06 3.25
C HIS A 25 12.19 -1.44 4.40
N VAL A 26 10.88 -1.11 4.27
CA VAL A 26 9.86 -1.55 5.23
C VAL A 26 9.72 -3.07 5.22
N LEU A 27 9.67 -3.68 4.04
CA LEU A 27 9.53 -5.12 3.89
C LEU A 27 10.77 -5.90 4.37
N GLU A 28 11.97 -5.35 4.27
CA GLU A 28 13.18 -5.92 4.90
C GLU A 28 13.04 -5.98 6.42
N ARG A 29 12.56 -4.89 7.05
CA ARG A 29 12.31 -4.87 8.50
C ARG A 29 11.17 -5.79 8.90
N PHE A 30 10.14 -5.92 8.07
CA PHE A 30 9.07 -6.91 8.24
C PHE A 30 9.64 -8.33 8.21
N ALA A 31 10.47 -8.67 7.22
CA ALA A 31 11.09 -9.99 7.11
C ALA A 31 11.98 -10.29 8.33
N ASP A 32 12.69 -9.29 8.86
CA ASP A 32 13.40 -9.41 10.13
C ASP A 32 12.46 -9.78 11.29
N GLN A 33 11.26 -9.17 11.38
CA GLN A 33 10.27 -9.53 12.41
C GLN A 33 9.77 -10.97 12.25
N VAL A 34 9.47 -11.40 11.02
CA VAL A 34 9.02 -12.77 10.73
C VAL A 34 10.08 -13.78 11.17
N ARG A 35 11.35 -13.53 10.82
CA ARG A 35 12.49 -14.39 11.15
C ARG A 35 12.76 -14.45 12.65
N LEU A 36 12.64 -13.33 13.35
CA LEU A 36 12.90 -13.25 14.80
C LEU A 36 11.74 -13.80 15.63
N ARG A 37 10.51 -13.78 15.12
CA ARG A 37 9.31 -14.19 15.86
C ARG A 37 8.39 -15.09 15.04
N PRO A 38 8.88 -16.23 14.50
CA PRO A 38 8.08 -17.07 13.60
C PRO A 38 6.78 -17.57 14.24
N MET A 39 6.75 -17.73 15.57
CA MET A 39 5.59 -18.22 16.34
C MET A 39 4.65 -17.12 16.83
N LEU A 40 4.92 -15.85 16.53
CA LEU A 40 4.05 -14.75 16.95
C LEU A 40 2.58 -14.93 16.49
N PRO A 41 2.29 -15.34 15.24
CA PRO A 41 0.91 -15.56 14.79
C PRO A 41 0.13 -16.49 15.72
N ASP A 42 0.74 -17.60 16.14
CA ASP A 42 0.10 -18.57 17.03
C ASP A 42 -0.03 -18.02 18.46
N GLN A 43 1.01 -17.33 18.95
CA GLN A 43 1.04 -16.73 20.29
C GLN A 43 -0.05 -15.69 20.52
N VAL A 44 -0.40 -14.92 19.48
CA VAL A 44 -1.45 -13.89 19.55
C VAL A 44 -2.81 -14.37 19.02
N GLY A 45 -2.91 -15.64 18.62
CA GLY A 45 -4.15 -16.21 18.06
C GLY A 45 -4.54 -15.64 16.69
N GLN A 46 -3.57 -15.15 15.91
CA GLN A 46 -3.77 -14.53 14.60
C GLN A 46 -2.96 -15.25 13.51
N PRO A 47 -3.43 -16.40 13.00
CA PRO A 47 -2.64 -17.26 12.11
C PRO A 47 -2.27 -16.59 10.78
N ARG A 48 -3.03 -15.58 10.33
CA ARG A 48 -2.77 -14.81 9.10
C ARG A 48 -2.00 -13.51 9.33
N LEU A 49 -1.48 -13.27 10.55
CA LEU A 49 -0.82 -12.02 10.92
C LEU A 49 0.26 -11.58 9.92
N TRP A 50 1.19 -12.48 9.57
CA TRP A 50 2.27 -12.14 8.64
C TRP A 50 1.77 -11.87 7.23
N HIS A 51 0.73 -12.60 6.80
CA HIS A 51 0.07 -12.34 5.52
C HIS A 51 -0.55 -10.94 5.49
N HIS A 52 -1.33 -10.56 6.50
CA HIS A 52 -1.94 -9.23 6.57
C HIS A 52 -0.89 -8.12 6.61
N LEU A 53 0.13 -8.27 7.45
CA LEU A 53 1.18 -7.27 7.62
C LEU A 53 2.04 -7.10 6.36
N TYR A 54 2.32 -8.17 5.62
CA TYR A 54 3.04 -8.07 4.35
C TYR A 54 2.28 -7.22 3.33
N TRP A 55 1.02 -7.57 3.08
CA TRP A 55 0.20 -6.85 2.09
C TRP A 55 -0.11 -5.43 2.53
N ALA A 56 -0.37 -5.21 3.83
CA ALA A 56 -0.54 -3.87 4.37
C ALA A 56 0.74 -3.04 4.17
N ALA A 57 1.91 -3.57 4.51
CA ALA A 57 3.19 -2.88 4.32
C ALA A 57 3.47 -2.58 2.85
N LEU A 58 3.14 -3.50 1.93
CA LEU A 58 3.31 -3.29 0.50
C LEU A 58 2.39 -2.16 -0.03
N PHE A 59 1.16 -2.05 0.49
CA PHE A 59 0.15 -1.11 0.01
C PHE A 59 0.08 0.22 0.77
N HIS A 60 0.70 0.32 1.97
CA HIS A 60 0.41 1.40 2.92
C HIS A 60 0.60 2.81 2.35
N ASP A 61 1.58 2.97 1.46
CA ASP A 61 2.03 4.25 0.93
C ASP A 61 1.65 4.49 -0.54
N LEU A 62 0.84 3.62 -1.17
CA LEU A 62 0.47 3.79 -2.57
C LEU A 62 -0.26 5.10 -2.85
N GLY A 63 -1.00 5.65 -1.87
CA GLY A 63 -1.62 6.96 -1.97
C GLY A 63 -0.62 8.11 -2.13
N LYS A 64 0.68 7.92 -1.85
CA LYS A 64 1.72 8.92 -2.14
C LYS A 64 1.90 9.13 -3.63
N ALA A 65 1.51 8.18 -4.47
CA ALA A 65 1.56 8.33 -5.93
C ALA A 65 0.57 9.36 -6.48
N THR A 66 -0.36 9.85 -5.64
CA THR A 66 -1.27 10.94 -6.00
C THR A 66 -0.47 12.18 -6.46
N PRO A 67 -0.78 12.78 -7.62
CA PRO A 67 -0.04 13.94 -8.14
C PRO A 67 0.05 15.11 -7.15
N GLY A 68 -1.04 15.43 -6.45
CA GLY A 68 -1.00 16.44 -5.40
C GLY A 68 -0.01 16.12 -4.26
N PHE A 69 0.15 14.86 -3.87
CA PHE A 69 1.17 14.46 -2.89
C PHE A 69 2.59 14.52 -3.47
N GLN A 70 2.78 14.09 -4.71
CA GLN A 70 4.07 14.20 -5.40
C GLN A 70 4.53 15.66 -5.50
N GLN A 71 3.61 16.60 -5.78
CA GLN A 71 3.89 18.04 -5.76
C GLN A 71 4.46 18.53 -4.42
N VAL A 72 4.01 17.99 -3.29
CA VAL A 72 4.53 18.32 -1.96
C VAL A 72 5.96 17.78 -1.77
N LEU A 73 6.29 16.64 -2.36
CA LEU A 73 7.60 16.01 -2.21
C LEU A 73 8.69 16.67 -3.07
N HIS A 74 8.33 17.46 -4.09
CA HIS A 74 9.31 18.15 -4.92
C HIS A 74 10.18 19.09 -4.08
N PRO A 75 11.53 19.03 -4.21
CA PRO A 75 12.43 19.93 -3.50
C PRO A 75 12.07 21.40 -3.73
N GLY A 76 11.93 22.16 -2.64
CA GLY A 76 11.57 23.59 -2.70
C GLY A 76 10.09 23.88 -2.96
N SER A 77 9.22 22.87 -3.00
CA SER A 77 7.78 23.06 -3.17
C SER A 77 7.15 23.74 -1.95
N SER A 78 6.25 24.70 -2.21
CA SER A 78 5.35 25.29 -1.23
C SER A 78 3.92 24.73 -1.33
N ALA A 79 3.72 23.70 -2.16
CA ALA A 79 2.43 23.06 -2.36
C ALA A 79 1.91 22.48 -1.03
N ARG A 80 0.58 22.49 -0.88
CA ARG A 80 -0.10 21.86 0.25
C ARG A 80 -1.08 20.83 -0.29
N TRP A 81 -0.95 19.60 0.20
CA TRP A 81 -1.90 18.53 -0.03
C TRP A 81 -2.59 18.22 1.29
N LEU A 82 -3.90 18.51 1.37
CA LEU A 82 -4.66 18.53 2.63
C LEU A 82 -5.22 17.16 3.01
N TYR A 83 -4.87 16.13 2.26
CA TYR A 83 -5.37 14.78 2.41
C TYR A 83 -4.32 13.87 3.06
N ARG A 84 -4.73 12.64 3.37
CA ARG A 84 -3.91 11.61 3.99
C ARG A 84 -3.66 10.49 2.99
N HIS A 85 -2.39 10.16 2.76
CA HIS A 85 -2.02 9.21 1.72
C HIS A 85 -2.44 7.79 2.10
N GLU A 86 -2.47 7.44 3.38
CA GLU A 86 -3.06 6.21 3.90
C GLU A 86 -4.52 6.00 3.49
N VAL A 87 -5.32 7.08 3.36
CA VAL A 87 -6.70 6.99 2.88
C VAL A 87 -6.71 6.77 1.37
N GLY A 88 -5.83 7.46 0.64
CA GLY A 88 -5.62 7.20 -0.80
C GLY A 88 -5.15 5.78 -1.09
N SER A 89 -4.31 5.20 -0.22
CA SER A 89 -3.80 3.83 -0.34
C SER A 89 -4.90 2.76 -0.30
N LEU A 90 -6.03 3.03 0.37
CA LEU A 90 -7.17 2.11 0.42
C LEU A 90 -7.80 1.87 -0.96
N ALA A 91 -7.71 2.84 -1.89
CA ALA A 91 -8.26 2.69 -3.23
C ALA A 91 -7.64 1.51 -4.00
N PHE A 92 -6.41 1.14 -3.67
CA PHE A 92 -5.68 0.06 -4.31
C PHE A 92 -6.06 -1.33 -3.80
N LEU A 93 -6.81 -1.44 -2.68
CA LEU A 93 -7.30 -2.74 -2.21
C LEU A 93 -8.25 -3.42 -3.22
N ALA A 94 -8.87 -2.64 -4.12
CA ALA A 94 -9.66 -3.16 -5.22
C ALA A 94 -8.85 -4.00 -6.25
N TRP A 95 -7.51 -3.94 -6.21
CA TRP A 95 -6.63 -4.76 -7.03
C TRP A 95 -6.41 -6.16 -6.45
N LEU A 96 -6.74 -6.35 -5.17
CA LEU A 96 -6.73 -7.66 -4.54
C LEU A 96 -8.08 -8.36 -4.79
N PRO A 97 -8.09 -9.70 -4.90
CA PRO A 97 -9.32 -10.47 -5.04
C PRO A 97 -10.02 -10.62 -3.68
N LEU A 98 -10.34 -9.49 -3.04
CA LEU A 98 -10.94 -9.40 -1.72
C LEU A 98 -12.23 -8.59 -1.75
N GLU A 99 -13.27 -9.12 -1.13
CA GLU A 99 -14.54 -8.46 -0.93
C GLU A 99 -14.57 -7.77 0.46
N PRO A 100 -15.29 -6.64 0.63
CA PRO A 100 -15.34 -5.91 1.90
C PRO A 100 -15.88 -6.69 3.11
N THR A 101 -16.59 -7.79 2.86
CA THR A 101 -17.12 -8.68 3.90
C THR A 101 -16.07 -9.64 4.45
N GLU A 102 -14.95 -9.83 3.75
CA GLU A 102 -13.87 -10.73 4.15
C GLU A 102 -13.02 -10.12 5.27
N ASP A 103 -12.60 -10.95 6.21
CA ASP A 103 -11.77 -10.50 7.34
C ASP A 103 -10.39 -10.02 6.87
N ASP A 104 -9.81 -10.65 5.84
CA ASP A 104 -8.56 -10.19 5.24
C ASP A 104 -8.68 -8.74 4.75
N TYR A 105 -9.77 -8.39 4.06
CA TYR A 105 -10.02 -7.02 3.62
C TYR A 105 -10.05 -6.05 4.80
N ARG A 106 -10.78 -6.40 5.87
CA ARG A 106 -10.91 -5.55 7.06
C ARG A 106 -9.59 -5.35 7.79
N TRP A 107 -8.78 -6.40 7.90
CA TRP A 107 -7.43 -6.32 8.48
C TRP A 107 -6.51 -5.43 7.65
N LEU A 108 -6.54 -5.55 6.32
CA LEU A 108 -5.75 -4.68 5.44
C LEU A 108 -6.18 -3.23 5.54
N VAL A 109 -7.49 -2.95 5.51
CA VAL A 109 -8.01 -1.58 5.72
C VAL A 109 -7.53 -1.03 7.05
N ALA A 110 -7.68 -1.79 8.15
CA ALA A 110 -7.29 -1.36 9.48
C ALA A 110 -5.78 -1.06 9.56
N ALA A 111 -4.93 -1.97 9.06
CA ALA A 111 -3.49 -1.81 9.10
C ALA A 111 -2.99 -0.65 8.22
N ILE A 112 -3.54 -0.50 7.02
CA ILE A 112 -3.15 0.58 6.10
C ILE A 112 -3.59 1.93 6.64
N VAL A 113 -4.86 2.09 7.03
CA VAL A 113 -5.38 3.41 7.42
C VAL A 113 -4.81 3.91 8.74
N SER A 114 -4.36 2.99 9.61
CA SER A 114 -3.82 3.32 10.93
C SER A 114 -2.31 3.53 10.98
N HIS A 115 -1.58 3.37 9.87
CA HIS A 115 -0.12 3.36 9.91
C HIS A 115 0.53 4.69 10.35
N HIS A 116 -0.21 5.80 10.30
CA HIS A 116 0.23 7.10 10.81
C HIS A 116 -0.58 7.65 11.99
N LYS A 117 -1.89 7.37 12.08
CA LYS A 117 -2.75 7.78 13.20
C LYS A 117 -3.82 6.74 13.46
N ASP A 118 -4.25 6.66 14.71
CA ASP A 118 -5.29 5.74 15.11
C ASP A 118 -6.68 6.08 14.53
N ALA A 119 -7.56 5.08 14.57
CA ALA A 119 -8.92 5.15 14.03
C ALA A 119 -9.74 6.38 14.50
N PRO A 120 -9.66 6.86 15.75
CA PRO A 120 -10.40 8.06 16.16
C PRO A 120 -9.99 9.32 15.38
N VAL A 121 -8.70 9.49 15.10
CA VAL A 121 -8.19 10.65 14.35
C VAL A 121 -8.63 10.58 12.90
N ILE A 122 -8.55 9.39 12.29
CA ILE A 122 -9.00 9.17 10.91
C ILE A 122 -10.51 9.46 10.80
N ARG A 123 -11.31 8.94 11.73
CA ARG A 123 -12.76 9.14 11.76
C ARG A 123 -13.14 10.60 11.89
N GLU A 124 -12.46 11.35 12.75
CA GLU A 124 -12.72 12.79 12.92
C GLU A 124 -12.35 13.58 11.67
N GLN A 125 -11.21 13.25 11.05
CA GLN A 125 -10.73 13.96 9.86
C GLN A 125 -11.59 13.66 8.62
N TYR A 126 -12.14 12.46 8.49
CA TYR A 126 -12.89 12.01 7.31
C TYR A 126 -14.39 11.77 7.59
N LYS A 127 -14.98 12.58 8.46
CA LYS A 127 -16.44 12.66 8.65
C LYS A 127 -17.11 13.37 7.46
N ASP A 128 -18.45 13.49 7.47
CA ASP A 128 -19.21 14.08 6.37
C ASP A 128 -18.79 15.53 6.00
N GLU A 129 -18.22 16.28 6.95
CA GLU A 129 -17.64 17.63 6.73
C GLU A 129 -16.11 17.65 6.51
N GLY A 130 -15.48 16.47 6.49
CA GLY A 130 -14.05 16.29 6.28
C GLY A 130 -13.60 16.43 4.82
N PRO A 131 -12.30 16.27 4.52
CA PRO A 131 -11.80 16.29 3.15
C PRO A 131 -12.53 15.28 2.28
N SER A 132 -12.93 15.72 1.09
CA SER A 132 -13.71 14.89 0.16
C SER A 132 -12.92 13.66 -0.30
N ILE A 133 -13.42 12.47 0.01
CA ILE A 133 -12.96 11.19 -0.57
C ILE A 133 -13.01 11.25 -2.10
N ALA A 134 -14.03 11.90 -2.66
CA ALA A 134 -14.15 12.08 -4.11
C ALA A 134 -13.01 12.94 -4.68
N ALA A 135 -12.55 13.96 -3.94
CA ALA A 135 -11.41 14.77 -4.37
C ALA A 135 -10.10 13.97 -4.34
N ILE A 136 -9.87 13.13 -3.31
CA ILE A 136 -8.72 12.22 -3.26
C ILE A 136 -8.77 11.26 -4.45
N ALA A 137 -9.94 10.68 -4.74
CA ALA A 137 -10.11 9.75 -5.85
C ALA A 137 -9.87 10.43 -7.21
N GLN A 138 -10.31 11.68 -7.38
CA GLN A 138 -10.07 12.46 -8.60
C GLN A 138 -8.59 12.79 -8.82
N ASP A 139 -7.87 13.16 -7.75
CA ASP A 139 -6.42 13.40 -7.81
C ASP A 139 -5.68 12.09 -8.10
N LEU A 140 -6.02 11.01 -7.38
CA LEU A 140 -5.42 9.69 -7.59
C LEU A 140 -5.65 9.14 -9.01
N ALA A 141 -6.80 9.45 -9.63
CA ALA A 141 -7.09 9.03 -11.01
C ALA A 141 -6.11 9.64 -12.05
N GLN A 142 -5.34 10.66 -11.68
CA GLN A 142 -4.29 11.26 -12.50
C GLN A 142 -2.90 10.67 -12.24
N ALA A 143 -2.76 9.76 -11.27
CA ALA A 143 -1.52 9.04 -11.03
C ALA A 143 -1.21 8.05 -12.16
N ASP A 144 0.06 7.66 -12.30
CA ASP A 144 0.46 6.58 -13.21
C ASP A 144 0.09 5.20 -12.63
N LEU A 145 -1.19 4.85 -12.75
CA LEU A 145 -1.74 3.59 -12.28
C LEU A 145 -1.12 2.38 -13.01
N ALA A 146 -0.68 2.57 -14.26
CA ALA A 146 -0.04 1.51 -15.04
C ALA A 146 1.33 1.15 -14.47
N ALA A 147 2.14 2.15 -14.10
CA ALA A 147 3.42 1.93 -13.43
C ALA A 147 3.26 1.24 -12.07
N LEU A 148 2.28 1.67 -11.26
CA LEU A 148 1.98 1.04 -9.98
C LEU A 148 1.53 -0.42 -10.15
N TRP A 149 0.66 -0.68 -11.12
CA TRP A 149 0.22 -2.03 -11.44
C TRP A 149 1.39 -2.90 -11.91
N GLN A 150 2.21 -2.41 -12.86
CA GLN A 150 3.38 -3.12 -13.37
C GLN A 150 4.37 -3.47 -12.25
N TRP A 151 4.60 -2.54 -11.32
CA TRP A 151 5.43 -2.80 -10.14
C TRP A 151 4.84 -3.92 -9.28
N LEU A 152 3.58 -3.83 -8.89
CA LEU A 152 2.96 -4.84 -8.02
C LEU A 152 2.88 -6.21 -8.69
N ASP A 153 2.47 -6.28 -9.95
CA ASP A 153 2.37 -7.53 -10.72
C ASP A 153 3.74 -8.25 -10.80
N ALA A 154 4.81 -7.49 -11.03
CA ALA A 154 6.16 -8.06 -11.14
C ALA A 154 6.81 -8.37 -9.79
N CYS A 155 6.58 -7.53 -8.76
CA CYS A 155 7.38 -7.57 -7.53
C CYS A 155 6.64 -8.14 -6.33
N ALA A 156 5.32 -7.98 -6.21
CA ALA A 156 4.61 -8.24 -4.96
C ALA A 156 4.76 -9.69 -4.45
N ASN A 157 4.64 -10.70 -5.33
CA ASN A 157 4.89 -12.09 -4.91
C ASN A 157 6.38 -12.44 -4.92
N ARG A 158 7.16 -11.83 -5.82
CA ARG A 158 8.59 -12.09 -5.94
C ARG A 158 9.35 -11.64 -4.69
N TRP A 159 8.99 -10.52 -4.10
CA TRP A 159 9.61 -9.98 -2.89
C TRP A 159 9.36 -10.84 -1.66
N ILE A 160 8.24 -11.58 -1.57
CA ILE A 160 8.04 -12.60 -0.53
C ILE A 160 9.18 -13.63 -0.58
N ILE A 161 9.51 -14.10 -1.79
CA ILE A 161 10.55 -15.11 -2.03
C ILE A 161 11.93 -14.51 -1.76
N ASP A 162 12.23 -13.33 -2.33
CA ASP A 162 13.53 -12.68 -2.21
C ASP A 162 13.87 -12.34 -0.74
N LEU A 163 12.85 -12.06 0.09
CA LEU A 163 13.00 -11.78 1.52
C LEU A 163 13.00 -13.03 2.41
N GLY A 164 12.83 -14.22 1.83
CA GLY A 164 12.78 -15.48 2.58
C GLY A 164 11.57 -15.62 3.50
N CYS A 165 10.48 -14.92 3.18
CA CYS A 165 9.23 -14.98 3.94
C CYS A 165 8.47 -16.29 3.65
N PRO A 166 7.67 -16.82 4.61
CA PRO A 166 6.76 -17.92 4.31
C PRO A 166 5.73 -17.51 3.25
N PRO A 167 5.08 -18.46 2.55
CA PRO A 167 4.08 -18.15 1.53
C PRO A 167 2.94 -17.28 2.08
N MET A 168 2.70 -16.13 1.44
CA MET A 168 1.68 -15.15 1.85
C MET A 168 0.77 -14.73 0.68
N ALA A 169 0.71 -15.46 -0.43
CA ALA A 169 0.03 -15.01 -1.64
C ALA A 169 -1.50 -14.99 -1.55
N PHE A 170 -2.13 -13.95 -2.11
CA PHE A 170 -3.49 -14.06 -2.63
C PHE A 170 -3.43 -14.81 -3.95
N CYS A 171 -4.18 -15.90 -4.08
CA CYS A 171 -4.14 -16.73 -5.29
C CYS A 171 -4.76 -15.96 -6.48
N ARG A 172 -3.90 -15.43 -7.36
CA ARG A 172 -4.19 -14.74 -8.64
C ARG A 172 -4.90 -13.38 -8.51
N TYR A 173 -4.20 -12.31 -8.91
CA TYR A 173 -4.79 -10.99 -9.15
C TYR A 173 -5.92 -11.08 -10.18
N ARG A 174 -6.99 -10.28 -10.00
CA ARG A 174 -8.00 -10.10 -11.05
C ARG A 174 -7.34 -9.42 -12.25
N CYS A 175 -6.75 -10.20 -13.14
CA CYS A 175 -6.36 -9.73 -14.47
C CYS A 175 -7.64 -9.38 -15.22
N SER A 176 -7.77 -8.14 -15.69
CA SER A 176 -8.88 -7.59 -16.46
C SER A 176 -9.08 -8.23 -17.85
N ARG A 177 -8.56 -9.45 -18.10
CA ARG A 177 -8.71 -10.20 -19.36
C ARG A 177 -9.94 -11.09 -19.44
N GLN A 178 -10.95 -10.90 -18.61
CA GLN A 178 -12.27 -11.53 -18.77
C GLN A 178 -13.38 -10.49 -18.89
N ARG A 179 -13.31 -9.68 -19.95
CA ARG A 179 -14.45 -8.99 -20.57
C ARG A 179 -14.37 -9.09 -22.09
N GLN A 180 -14.20 -10.30 -22.60
CA GLN A 180 -14.55 -10.65 -23.98
C GLN A 180 -14.96 -12.13 -24.00
N GLN A 181 -16.24 -12.36 -23.70
CA GLN A 181 -17.07 -13.44 -24.22
C GLN A 181 -18.52 -13.06 -23.93
#